data_AF-A0A524LM19-F1
#
_entry.id   AF-A0A524LM19-F1
#
_cell.length_a   1.000
_cell.length_b   1.000
_cell.length_c   1.000
_cell.angle_alpha   90.00
_cell.angle_beta   90.00
_cell.angle_gamma   90.00
#
_symmetry.space_group_name_H-M   'P 1'
#
loop_
_entity.id
_entity.type
_entity.pdbx_description
1 polymer ?
#
loop_
_entity_poly.entity_id
_entity_poly.type
_entity_poly.pdbx_seq_one_letter_code
_entity_poly.pdbx_strand_id
1 'polypeptide(L)'
;MSDDNSPDTSLTPQNKYQIGPGLGLLLMGLLYLIFWISPLVYESLTEDLRWSHNWVYSLILITIGASFYQKTVVSRTIAIVQASLMPLTASGAFNTTFMTIVALVILSTWFIVVLIERKNNSPLLNQRISQRTKNWITMHSLIVCWMLIAHMGLVFFIGRLPFESQLDTIGTGLGESIGFLLNLPIERHDLVTYVFDINLIILAVLFGYEQFKVGYNLKNNPWPKISFRFLWITVVLGLVLVPISLQGIIP
;
A
#
# COMPACT_ATOMS: atom_id res chain seq x y z
N MET A 1 -46.50 19.31 17.29
CA MET A 1 -45.05 19.44 17.03
C MET A 1 -44.50 18.04 16.93
N SER A 2 -44.33 17.54 15.71
CA SER A 2 -43.71 16.23 15.46
C SER A 2 -42.20 16.43 15.42
N ASP A 3 -41.51 15.83 16.38
CA ASP A 3 -40.05 15.71 16.38
C ASP A 3 -39.64 14.82 15.20
N ASP A 4 -39.31 15.46 14.08
CA ASP A 4 -38.67 14.81 12.93
C ASP A 4 -37.20 14.55 13.25
N ASN A 5 -36.97 13.51 14.07
CA ASN A 5 -35.65 12.91 14.31
C ASN A 5 -35.31 11.91 13.19
N SER A 6 -35.45 12.32 11.93
CA SER A 6 -34.85 11.56 10.85
C SER A 6 -33.32 11.69 10.97
N PRO A 7 -32.56 10.58 11.13
CA PRO A 7 -31.12 10.65 11.12
C PRO A 7 -30.70 11.21 9.76
N ASP A 8 -29.96 12.31 9.78
CA ASP A 8 -29.39 12.92 8.59
C ASP A 8 -28.59 11.85 7.82
N THR A 9 -29.21 11.31 6.78
CA THR A 9 -28.64 10.32 5.87
C THR A 9 -27.81 10.97 4.78
N SER A 10 -27.67 12.31 4.82
CA SER A 10 -26.76 12.99 3.92
C SER A 10 -25.35 12.46 4.20
N LEU A 11 -24.72 11.95 3.15
CA LEU A 11 -23.29 11.70 3.11
C LEU A 11 -22.65 13.04 3.51
N THR A 12 -22.24 13.13 4.79
CA THR A 12 -21.66 14.31 5.47
C THR A 12 -20.98 15.28 4.51
N PRO A 13 -21.16 16.61 4.67
CA PRO A 13 -20.62 17.60 3.73
C PRO A 13 -19.14 17.33 3.49
N GLN A 14 -18.84 16.82 2.30
CA GLN A 14 -17.49 16.56 1.86
C GLN A 14 -16.78 17.89 1.83
N ASN A 15 -15.88 18.11 2.79
CA ASN A 15 -14.96 19.22 2.71
C ASN A 15 -14.15 19.04 1.41
N LYS A 16 -14.47 19.87 0.42
CA LYS A 16 -14.19 19.73 -1.03
C LYS A 16 -12.70 19.59 -1.38
N TYR A 17 -11.82 19.76 -0.40
CA TYR A 17 -10.37 19.76 -0.53
C TYR A 17 -9.66 18.98 0.59
N GLN A 18 -10.21 17.85 1.05
CA GLN A 18 -9.48 16.97 1.96
C GLN A 18 -8.35 16.23 1.20
N ILE A 19 -7.23 16.95 1.05
CA ILE A 19 -5.90 16.36 1.10
C ILE A 19 -5.99 15.48 2.38
N GLY A 20 -5.95 14.14 2.22
CA GLY A 20 -6.02 13.13 3.30
C GLY A 20 -5.04 11.95 3.06
N PRO A 21 -4.63 11.14 4.07
CA PRO A 21 -3.66 10.03 3.96
C PRO A 21 -3.80 9.21 2.69
N GLY A 22 -5.05 9.02 2.28
CA GLY A 22 -5.42 8.40 1.02
C GLY A 22 -4.78 9.01 -0.21
N LEU A 23 -4.80 10.34 -0.36
CA LEU A 23 -4.17 11.03 -1.50
C LEU A 23 -2.67 10.81 -1.52
N GLY A 24 -2.01 10.89 -0.35
CA GLY A 24 -0.57 10.65 -0.27
C GLY A 24 -0.22 9.23 -0.76
N LEU A 25 -0.92 8.22 -0.24
CA LEU A 25 -0.78 6.83 -0.69
C LEU A 25 -1.10 6.64 -2.17
N LEU A 26 -2.18 7.27 -2.65
CA LEU A 26 -2.61 7.20 -4.04
C LEU A 26 -1.54 7.80 -4.97
N LEU A 27 -1.04 8.98 -4.64
CA LEU A 27 0.03 9.65 -5.40
C LEU A 27 1.31 8.83 -5.37
N MET A 28 1.71 8.33 -4.20
CA MET A 28 2.89 7.47 -4.06
C MET A 28 2.75 6.22 -4.93
N GLY A 29 1.63 5.51 -4.85
CA GLY A 29 1.37 4.33 -5.68
C GLY A 29 1.31 4.62 -7.17
N LEU A 30 0.72 5.74 -7.59
CA LEU A 30 0.67 6.14 -9.00
C LEU A 30 2.05 6.53 -9.53
N LEU A 31 2.80 7.35 -8.81
CA LEU A 31 4.15 7.75 -9.20
C LEU A 31 5.08 6.53 -9.25
N TYR A 32 4.96 5.63 -8.29
CA TYR A 32 5.73 4.39 -8.26
C TYR A 32 5.37 3.47 -9.43
N LEU A 33 4.07 3.34 -9.76
CA LEU A 33 3.63 2.58 -10.94
C LEU A 33 4.18 3.18 -12.23
N ILE A 34 4.01 4.50 -12.42
CA ILE A 34 4.48 5.23 -13.60
C ILE A 34 5.98 5.02 -13.79
N PHE A 35 6.76 5.10 -12.70
CA PHE A 35 8.19 4.87 -12.73
C PHE A 35 8.52 3.43 -13.20
N TRP A 36 7.89 2.42 -12.60
CA TRP A 36 8.16 1.01 -12.92
C TRP A 36 7.56 0.50 -14.23
N ILE A 37 6.71 1.28 -14.91
CA ILE A 37 6.29 1.02 -16.30
C ILE A 37 7.02 1.92 -17.30
N SER A 38 7.84 2.87 -16.82
CA SER A 38 8.52 3.80 -17.69
C SER A 38 9.62 3.10 -18.49
N PRO A 39 9.95 3.60 -19.70
CA PRO A 39 11.05 3.05 -20.48
C PRO A 39 12.40 3.06 -19.74
N LEU A 40 12.59 3.95 -18.76
CA LEU A 40 13.83 4.09 -17.99
C LEU A 40 14.19 2.86 -17.15
N VAL A 41 13.19 2.06 -16.77
CA VAL A 41 13.35 0.87 -15.89
C VAL A 41 12.89 -0.40 -16.61
N TYR A 42 12.44 -0.26 -17.86
CA TYR A 42 11.92 -1.37 -18.64
C TYR A 42 13.00 -2.43 -18.90
N GLU A 43 14.25 -2.02 -19.11
CA GLU A 43 15.39 -2.93 -19.30
C GLU A 43 15.56 -3.86 -18.08
N SER A 44 15.52 -3.32 -16.86
CA SER A 44 15.61 -4.11 -15.62
C SER A 44 14.50 -5.17 -15.52
N LEU A 45 13.30 -4.89 -16.02
CA LEU A 45 12.20 -5.85 -16.06
C LEU A 45 12.38 -6.94 -17.13
N THR A 46 13.02 -6.61 -18.25
CA THR A 46 13.33 -7.59 -19.30
C THR A 46 14.46 -8.53 -18.89
N GLU A 47 15.39 -8.05 -18.07
CA GLU A 47 16.49 -8.84 -17.52
C GLU A 47 16.01 -9.74 -16.37
N ASP A 48 15.15 -9.23 -15.50
CA ASP A 48 14.63 -9.98 -14.37
C ASP A 48 13.16 -9.63 -14.07
N LEU A 49 12.25 -10.54 -14.42
CA LEU A 49 10.81 -10.37 -14.22
C LEU A 49 10.42 -10.27 -12.74
N ARG A 50 11.30 -10.67 -11.80
CA ARG A 50 11.04 -10.58 -10.35
C ARG A 50 10.89 -9.13 -9.88
N TRP A 51 11.39 -8.15 -10.63
CA TRP A 51 11.15 -6.72 -10.37
C TRP A 51 9.67 -6.31 -10.48
N SER A 52 8.80 -7.15 -11.05
CA SER A 52 7.35 -6.95 -11.08
C SER A 52 6.70 -6.85 -9.69
N HIS A 53 7.37 -7.25 -8.62
CA HIS A 53 6.90 -7.04 -7.25
C HIS A 53 6.61 -5.55 -6.94
N ASN A 54 7.31 -4.63 -7.61
CA ASN A 54 7.07 -3.19 -7.47
C ASN A 54 5.74 -2.73 -8.05
N TRP A 55 5.25 -3.42 -9.08
CA TRP A 55 3.88 -3.21 -9.59
C TRP A 55 2.87 -3.63 -8.53
N VAL A 56 3.09 -4.76 -7.84
CA VAL A 56 2.25 -5.21 -6.74
C VAL A 56 2.15 -4.14 -5.65
N TYR A 57 3.29 -3.62 -5.17
CA TYR A 57 3.30 -2.56 -4.16
C TYR A 57 2.54 -1.33 -4.62
N SER A 58 2.77 -0.89 -5.86
CA SER A 58 2.06 0.25 -6.45
C SER A 58 0.55 0.07 -6.44
N LEU A 59 0.06 -1.08 -6.90
CA LEU A 59 -1.37 -1.41 -6.96
C LEU A 59 -1.99 -1.48 -5.57
N ILE A 60 -1.25 -1.99 -4.58
CA ILE A 60 -1.71 -2.02 -3.19
C ILE A 60 -1.86 -0.59 -2.63
N LEU A 61 -0.84 0.25 -2.81
CA LEU A 61 -0.86 1.64 -2.36
C LEU A 61 -2.00 2.44 -2.99
N ILE A 62 -2.24 2.27 -4.30
CA ILE A 62 -3.36 2.87 -5.03
C ILE A 62 -4.69 2.45 -4.42
N THR A 63 -4.90 1.15 -4.20
CA THR A 63 -6.16 0.62 -3.65
C THR A 63 -6.43 1.15 -2.25
N ILE A 64 -5.43 1.09 -1.36
CA ILE A 64 -5.55 1.60 0.02
C ILE A 64 -5.81 3.11 -0.02
N GLY A 65 -5.05 3.84 -0.84
CA GLY A 65 -5.18 5.28 -1.01
C GLY A 65 -6.57 5.70 -1.48
N ALA A 66 -7.09 5.04 -2.51
CA ALA A 66 -8.41 5.31 -3.06
C ALA A 66 -9.55 4.88 -2.11
N SER A 67 -9.39 3.74 -1.40
CA SER A 67 -10.35 3.27 -0.39
C SER A 67 -10.56 4.26 0.75
N PHE A 68 -9.59 5.17 0.99
CA PHE A 68 -9.71 6.24 1.95
C PHE A 68 -10.92 7.15 1.70
N TYR A 69 -11.22 7.40 0.42
CA TYR A 69 -12.30 8.27 -0.01
C TYR A 69 -13.64 7.55 -0.10
N GLN A 70 -13.64 6.24 -0.34
CA GLN A 70 -14.83 5.41 -0.32
C GLN A 70 -14.99 4.74 1.06
N LYS A 71 -15.58 5.47 2.02
CA LYS A 71 -15.74 5.04 3.43
C LYS A 71 -16.81 3.96 3.66
N THR A 72 -16.95 3.00 2.75
CA THR A 72 -17.90 1.88 2.86
C THR A 72 -17.23 0.63 3.42
N VAL A 73 -17.98 -0.22 4.12
CA VAL A 73 -17.42 -1.44 4.74
C VAL A 73 -16.76 -2.33 3.68
N VAL A 74 -17.41 -2.52 2.53
CA VAL A 74 -16.89 -3.35 1.45
C VAL A 74 -15.57 -2.79 0.92
N SER A 75 -15.51 -1.49 0.63
CA SER A 75 -14.27 -0.81 0.20
C SER A 75 -13.14 -0.99 1.22
N ARG A 76 -13.42 -0.85 2.52
CA ARG A 76 -12.43 -1.03 3.59
C ARG A 76 -11.94 -2.47 3.71
N THR A 77 -12.83 -3.44 3.59
CA THR A 77 -12.47 -4.86 3.61
C THR A 77 -11.57 -5.22 2.44
N ILE A 78 -11.91 -4.75 1.22
CA ILE A 78 -11.08 -4.99 0.04
C ILE A 78 -9.69 -4.37 0.22
N ALA A 79 -9.59 -3.16 0.79
CA ALA A 79 -8.31 -2.54 1.07
C ALA A 79 -7.44 -3.34 2.05
N ILE A 80 -8.03 -3.95 3.09
CA ILE A 80 -7.29 -4.85 4.00
C ILE A 80 -6.79 -6.09 3.26
N VAL A 81 -7.64 -6.72 2.45
CA VAL A 81 -7.27 -7.89 1.64
C VAL A 81 -6.11 -7.52 0.71
N GLN A 82 -6.21 -6.39 0.02
CA GLN A 82 -5.14 -5.89 -0.83
C GLN A 82 -3.86 -5.63 -0.02
N ALA A 83 -3.95 -4.97 1.14
CA ALA A 83 -2.82 -4.70 2.02
C ALA A 83 -2.12 -5.97 2.50
N SER A 84 -2.84 -7.07 2.70
CA SER A 84 -2.27 -8.34 3.13
C SER A 84 -1.33 -8.98 2.11
N LEU A 85 -1.44 -8.60 0.83
CA LEU A 85 -0.50 -9.02 -0.20
C LEU A 85 0.90 -8.43 0.01
N MET A 86 1.01 -7.30 0.72
CA MET A 86 2.28 -6.59 0.88
C MET A 86 3.36 -7.44 1.56
N PRO A 87 3.17 -7.98 2.78
CA PRO A 87 4.15 -8.87 3.39
C PRO A 87 4.37 -10.17 2.60
N LEU A 88 3.34 -10.70 1.92
CA LEU A 88 3.47 -11.93 1.11
C LEU A 88 4.39 -11.71 -0.11
N THR A 89 4.26 -10.55 -0.76
CA THR A 89 5.14 -10.17 -1.86
C THR A 89 6.53 -9.85 -1.35
N ALA A 90 6.66 -9.09 -0.26
CA ALA A 90 7.96 -8.72 0.32
C ALA A 90 8.77 -9.92 0.82
N SER A 91 8.09 -11.00 1.23
CA SER A 91 8.76 -12.23 1.65
C SER A 91 9.13 -13.14 0.48
N GLY A 92 8.74 -12.82 -0.76
CA GLY A 92 8.96 -13.71 -1.91
C GLY A 92 8.21 -15.04 -1.81
N ALA A 93 7.17 -15.13 -0.98
CA ALA A 93 6.43 -16.39 -0.78
C ALA A 93 5.75 -16.89 -2.07
N PHE A 94 5.50 -15.98 -3.02
CA PHE A 94 4.86 -16.28 -4.29
C PHE A 94 5.59 -15.59 -5.44
N ASN A 95 5.42 -16.14 -6.64
CA ASN A 95 5.86 -15.52 -7.88
C ASN A 95 5.26 -14.10 -8.03
N THR A 96 6.10 -13.13 -8.38
CA THR A 96 5.74 -11.70 -8.36
C THR A 96 4.81 -11.30 -9.49
N THR A 97 4.92 -11.95 -10.66
CA THR A 97 3.97 -11.78 -11.77
C THR A 97 2.59 -12.29 -11.38
N PHE A 98 2.52 -13.46 -10.75
CA PHE A 98 1.27 -13.99 -10.22
C PHE A 98 0.65 -13.04 -9.18
N MET A 99 1.45 -12.53 -8.24
CA MET A 99 0.99 -11.55 -7.25
C MET A 99 0.51 -10.25 -7.91
N THR A 100 1.12 -9.82 -9.01
CA THR A 100 0.68 -8.65 -9.78
C THR A 100 -0.72 -8.86 -10.35
N ILE A 101 -0.98 -10.02 -10.95
CA ILE A 101 -2.29 -10.37 -11.49
C ILE A 101 -3.33 -10.39 -10.37
N VAL A 102 -3.02 -11.01 -9.23
CA VAL A 102 -3.92 -11.04 -8.07
C VAL A 102 -4.23 -9.63 -7.57
N ALA A 103 -3.22 -8.78 -7.42
CA ALA A 103 -3.38 -7.39 -6.99
C ALA A 103 -4.23 -6.56 -7.99
N LEU A 104 -4.07 -6.80 -9.29
CA LEU A 104 -4.87 -6.19 -10.36
C LEU A 104 -6.35 -6.62 -10.30
N VAL A 105 -6.61 -7.92 -10.07
CA VAL A 105 -7.97 -8.46 -9.94
C VAL A 105 -8.69 -7.83 -8.74
N ILE A 106 -8.01 -7.71 -7.60
CA ILE A 106 -8.60 -7.11 -6.39
C ILE A 106 -8.81 -5.60 -6.58
N LEU A 107 -7.86 -4.86 -7.17
CA LEU A 107 -8.05 -3.44 -7.51
C LEU A 107 -9.24 -3.25 -8.46
N SER A 108 -9.36 -4.10 -9.48
CA SER A 108 -10.48 -4.08 -10.43
C SER A 108 -11.81 -4.36 -9.72
N THR A 109 -11.83 -5.32 -8.81
CA THR A 109 -12.99 -5.63 -7.96
C THR A 109 -13.39 -4.43 -7.10
N TRP A 110 -12.41 -3.77 -6.47
CA TRP A 110 -12.66 -2.53 -5.71
C TRP A 110 -13.30 -1.45 -6.58
N PHE A 111 -12.77 -1.23 -7.78
CA PHE A 111 -13.29 -0.24 -8.71
C PHE A 111 -14.73 -0.53 -9.12
N ILE A 112 -15.05 -1.78 -9.46
CA ILE A 112 -16.42 -2.22 -9.77
C ILE A 112 -17.37 -1.95 -8.60
N VAL A 113 -16.96 -2.29 -7.37
CA VAL A 113 -17.75 -2.03 -6.15
C VAL A 113 -18.04 -0.53 -6.00
N VAL A 114 -17.03 0.33 -6.16
CA VAL A 114 -17.21 1.79 -6.06
C VAL A 114 -18.19 2.29 -7.12
N LEU A 115 -18.09 1.82 -8.36
CA LEU A 115 -19.01 2.20 -9.43
C LEU A 115 -20.46 1.79 -9.12
N ILE A 116 -20.67 0.57 -8.60
CA ILE A 116 -21.99 0.07 -8.21
C ILE A 116 -22.57 0.91 -7.06
N GLU A 117 -21.78 1.16 -6.01
CA GLU A 117 -22.23 1.96 -4.85
C GLU A 117 -22.56 3.39 -5.23
N ARG A 118 -21.76 4.01 -6.11
CA ARG A 118 -22.03 5.37 -6.62
C ARG A 118 -23.26 5.41 -7.50
N LYS A 119 -23.43 4.43 -8.41
CA LYS A 119 -24.62 4.34 -9.27
C LYS A 119 -25.90 4.19 -8.45
N ASN A 120 -25.85 3.38 -7.39
CA ASN A 120 -27.00 3.09 -6.55
C ASN A 120 -27.23 4.11 -5.43
N ASN A 121 -26.35 5.12 -5.28
CA ASN A 121 -26.33 6.09 -4.18
C ASN A 121 -26.49 5.45 -2.79
N SER A 122 -26.05 4.20 -2.63
CA SER A 122 -26.24 3.42 -1.42
C SER A 122 -25.06 2.45 -1.23
N PRO A 123 -24.41 2.45 -0.05
CA PRO A 123 -23.34 1.51 0.23
C PRO A 123 -23.85 0.07 0.21
N LEU A 124 -23.05 -0.83 -0.37
CA LEU A 124 -23.32 -2.26 -0.28
C LEU A 124 -23.25 -2.69 1.19
N LEU A 125 -24.16 -3.57 1.60
CA LEU A 125 -24.28 -4.09 2.97
C LEU A 125 -24.70 -3.06 4.05
N ASN A 126 -25.08 -1.82 3.71
CA ASN A 126 -25.43 -0.81 4.71
C ASN A 126 -26.57 -1.25 5.65
N GLN A 127 -27.55 -1.99 5.14
CA GLN A 127 -28.69 -2.50 5.94
C GLN A 127 -28.39 -3.80 6.69
N ARG A 128 -27.31 -4.50 6.33
CA ARG A 128 -27.00 -5.84 6.87
C ARG A 128 -26.01 -5.82 8.03
N ILE A 129 -25.37 -4.67 8.29
CA ILE A 129 -24.29 -4.53 9.26
C ILE A 129 -24.66 -3.50 10.31
N SER A 130 -24.40 -3.82 11.58
CA SER A 130 -24.65 -2.89 12.70
C SER A 130 -23.78 -1.63 12.58
N GLN A 131 -24.27 -0.49 13.08
CA GLN A 131 -23.51 0.77 13.05
C GLN A 131 -22.18 0.66 13.80
N ARG A 132 -22.16 -0.09 14.90
CA ARG A 132 -20.94 -0.36 15.68
C ARG A 132 -19.88 -1.06 14.83
N THR A 133 -20.27 -2.10 14.09
CA THR A 133 -19.36 -2.83 13.20
C THR A 133 -18.84 -1.94 12.07
N LYS A 134 -19.70 -1.11 11.46
CA LYS A 134 -19.26 -0.15 10.41
C LYS A 134 -18.20 0.80 10.95
N ASN A 135 -18.45 1.41 12.11
CA ASN A 135 -17.51 2.34 12.74
C ASN A 135 -16.20 1.64 13.08
N TRP A 136 -16.27 0.42 13.61
CA TRP A 136 -15.08 -0.37 13.92
C TRP A 136 -14.23 -0.67 12.68
N ILE A 137 -14.84 -1.18 11.61
CA ILE A 137 -14.14 -1.50 10.35
C ILE A 137 -13.54 -0.23 9.76
N THR A 138 -14.32 0.86 9.67
CA THR A 138 -13.83 2.12 9.11
C THR A 138 -12.65 2.67 9.91
N MET A 139 -12.67 2.58 11.24
CA MET A 139 -11.55 3.02 12.07
C MET A 139 -10.29 2.17 11.92
N HIS A 140 -10.43 0.84 12.05
CA HIS A 140 -9.30 -0.06 12.22
C HIS A 140 -8.70 -0.50 10.89
N SER A 141 -9.49 -0.53 9.80
CA SER A 141 -9.01 -0.94 8.48
C SER A 141 -7.75 -0.19 8.03
N LEU A 142 -7.72 1.13 8.20
CA LEU A 142 -6.54 1.93 7.85
C LEU A 142 -5.35 1.66 8.76
N ILE A 143 -5.57 1.45 10.05
CA ILE A 143 -4.49 1.09 10.98
C ILE A 143 -3.88 -0.25 10.55
N VAL A 144 -4.72 -1.23 10.21
CA VAL A 144 -4.28 -2.53 9.69
C VAL A 144 -3.52 -2.37 8.38
N CYS A 145 -4.01 -1.55 7.44
CA CYS A 145 -3.30 -1.28 6.19
C CYS A 145 -1.91 -0.68 6.45
N TRP A 146 -1.80 0.30 7.35
CA TRP A 146 -0.51 0.90 7.72
C TRP A 146 0.44 -0.09 8.38
N MET A 147 -0.07 -0.93 9.28
CA MET A 147 0.74 -1.99 9.89
C MET A 147 1.27 -2.96 8.84
N LEU A 148 0.44 -3.34 7.85
CA LEU A 148 0.85 -4.25 6.77
C LEU A 148 1.84 -3.60 5.80
N ILE A 149 1.71 -2.30 5.53
CA ILE A 149 2.71 -1.54 4.76
C ILE A 149 4.04 -1.49 5.53
N ALA A 150 4.02 -1.20 6.84
CA ALA A 150 5.23 -1.21 7.67
C ALA A 150 5.88 -2.60 7.75
N HIS A 151 5.04 -3.64 7.74
CA HIS A 151 5.48 -5.02 7.83
C HIS A 151 6.37 -5.40 6.65
N MET A 152 6.23 -4.79 5.47
CA MET A 152 7.16 -4.98 4.35
C MET A 152 8.61 -4.69 4.75
N GLY A 153 8.88 -3.54 5.37
CA GLY A 153 10.24 -3.20 5.78
C GLY A 153 10.78 -4.15 6.86
N LEU A 154 9.93 -4.62 7.77
CA LEU A 154 10.31 -5.64 8.75
C LEU A 154 10.64 -6.99 8.09
N VAL A 155 9.83 -7.42 7.12
CA VAL A 155 10.07 -8.63 6.34
C VAL A 155 11.39 -8.52 5.58
N PHE A 156 11.70 -7.36 4.98
CA PHE A 156 12.97 -7.13 4.32
C PHE A 156 14.14 -7.26 5.31
N PHE A 157 14.18 -6.46 6.38
CA PHE A 157 15.32 -6.41 7.29
C PHE A 157 15.52 -7.68 8.12
N ILE A 158 14.45 -8.36 8.53
CA ILE A 158 14.52 -9.51 9.44
C ILE A 158 14.42 -10.83 8.68
N GLY A 159 13.53 -10.90 7.68
CA GLY A 159 13.19 -12.15 7.00
C GLY A 159 13.97 -12.41 5.72
N ARG A 160 14.42 -11.36 5.01
CA ARG A 160 15.03 -11.49 3.69
C ARG A 160 16.51 -11.15 3.69
N LEU A 161 16.87 -9.95 4.14
CA LEU A 161 18.24 -9.41 4.04
C LEU A 161 19.33 -10.34 4.63
N PRO A 162 19.15 -10.98 5.80
CA PRO A 162 20.16 -11.89 6.36
C PRO A 162 20.45 -13.11 5.46
N PHE A 163 19.49 -13.50 4.64
CA PHE A 163 19.55 -14.69 3.80
C PHE A 163 19.91 -14.38 2.34
N GLU A 164 19.88 -13.11 1.91
CA GLU A 164 20.24 -12.76 0.53
C GLU A 164 21.69 -13.09 0.18
N SER A 165 22.59 -13.17 1.16
CA SER A 165 23.97 -13.65 0.94
C SER A 165 24.05 -15.08 0.39
N GLN A 166 23.02 -15.89 0.63
CA GLN A 166 22.94 -17.25 0.11
C GLN A 166 22.58 -17.27 -1.38
N LEU A 167 22.02 -16.17 -1.92
CA LEU A 167 21.70 -16.06 -3.35
C LEU A 167 22.95 -15.91 -4.22
N ASP A 168 24.06 -15.39 -3.69
CA ASP A 168 25.34 -15.38 -4.41
C ASP A 168 25.94 -16.77 -4.57
N THR A 169 25.52 -17.72 -3.72
CA THR A 169 25.99 -19.10 -3.72
C THR A 169 25.08 -20.03 -4.55
N ILE A 170 24.16 -19.47 -5.34
CA ILE A 170 23.32 -20.25 -6.27
C ILE A 170 24.24 -20.99 -7.25
N GLY A 171 24.24 -22.32 -7.11
CA GLY A 171 25.20 -23.24 -7.74
C GLY A 171 25.73 -24.31 -6.79
N THR A 172 25.61 -24.13 -5.46
CA THR A 172 26.14 -25.05 -4.45
C THR A 172 25.08 -25.60 -3.49
N GLY A 173 23.96 -26.17 -3.98
CA GLY A 173 22.98 -26.96 -3.20
C GLY A 173 22.18 -26.26 -2.08
N LEU A 174 22.76 -25.26 -1.39
CA LEU A 174 22.09 -24.42 -0.39
C LEU A 174 21.19 -23.36 -1.04
N GLY A 175 21.57 -22.82 -2.20
CA GLY A 175 20.75 -21.87 -2.96
C GLY A 175 19.40 -22.43 -3.42
N GLU A 176 19.25 -23.77 -3.47
CA GLU A 176 17.99 -24.44 -3.77
C GLU A 176 17.08 -24.59 -2.54
N SER A 177 17.60 -24.37 -1.32
CA SER A 177 16.88 -24.68 -0.08
C SER A 177 15.98 -23.54 0.44
N ILE A 178 16.17 -22.30 -0.02
CA ILE A 178 15.34 -21.14 0.40
C ILE A 178 14.48 -20.67 -0.77
N GLY A 179 13.48 -21.49 -1.11
CA GLY A 179 12.61 -21.28 -2.27
C GLY A 179 11.82 -19.96 -2.30
N PHE A 180 11.66 -19.26 -1.18
CA PHE A 180 10.99 -17.95 -1.16
C PHE A 180 11.86 -16.83 -1.74
N LEU A 181 13.18 -16.91 -1.61
CA LEU A 181 14.08 -15.88 -2.14
C LEU A 181 14.17 -15.93 -3.68
N LEU A 182 13.80 -17.07 -4.30
CA LEU A 182 13.81 -17.23 -5.75
C LEU A 182 12.83 -16.30 -6.46
N ASN A 183 11.77 -15.85 -5.79
CA ASN A 183 10.75 -15.02 -6.41
C ASN A 183 11.08 -13.52 -6.37
N LEU A 184 12.14 -13.09 -5.68
CA LEU A 184 12.55 -11.68 -5.60
C LEU A 184 13.96 -11.48 -6.18
N PRO A 185 14.28 -10.27 -6.68
CA PRO A 185 15.65 -9.95 -7.09
C PRO A 185 16.57 -9.84 -5.86
N ILE A 186 17.88 -9.74 -6.05
CA ILE A 186 18.81 -9.47 -4.94
C ILE A 186 18.84 -7.95 -4.71
N GLU A 187 18.60 -7.50 -3.48
CA GLU A 187 18.46 -6.07 -3.15
C GLU A 187 19.41 -5.60 -2.03
N ARG A 188 20.24 -6.47 -1.46
CA ARG A 188 21.15 -6.15 -0.34
C ARG A 188 22.14 -5.03 -0.64
N HIS A 189 22.40 -4.75 -1.91
CA HIS A 189 23.27 -3.67 -2.38
C HIS A 189 22.48 -2.47 -2.91
N ASP A 190 21.16 -2.55 -2.97
CA ASP A 190 20.31 -1.47 -3.44
C ASP A 190 19.99 -0.50 -2.30
N LEU A 191 20.72 0.60 -2.24
CA LEU A 191 20.49 1.67 -1.26
C LEU A 191 19.05 2.19 -1.30
N VAL A 192 18.39 2.16 -2.45
CA VAL A 192 17.01 2.65 -2.61
C VAL A 192 16.07 1.81 -1.77
N THR A 193 16.21 0.49 -1.79
CA THR A 193 15.40 -0.43 -0.99
C THR A 193 15.51 -0.13 0.50
N TYR A 194 16.73 0.03 1.02
CA TYR A 194 16.96 0.33 2.43
C TYR A 194 16.29 1.63 2.84
N VAL A 195 16.50 2.69 2.06
CA VAL A 195 15.94 4.02 2.35
C VAL A 195 14.40 3.98 2.26
N PHE A 196 13.86 3.27 1.28
CA PHE A 196 12.42 3.11 1.12
C PHE A 196 11.80 2.37 2.33
N ASP A 197 12.36 1.24 2.73
CA ASP A 197 11.82 0.43 3.83
C ASP A 197 11.92 1.13 5.19
N ILE A 198 13.03 1.81 5.46
CA ILE A 198 13.17 2.65 6.67
C ILE A 198 12.11 3.75 6.67
N ASN A 199 11.93 4.43 5.53
CA ASN A 199 10.94 5.48 5.41
C ASN A 199 9.51 4.96 5.57
N LEU A 200 9.18 3.76 5.08
CA LEU A 200 7.86 3.15 5.29
C LEU A 200 7.60 2.85 6.76
N ILE A 201 8.61 2.35 7.49
CA ILE A 201 8.50 2.11 8.94
C ILE A 201 8.27 3.43 9.68
N ILE A 202 9.05 4.47 9.40
CA ILE A 202 8.87 5.80 10.01
C ILE A 202 7.49 6.35 9.68
N LEU A 203 7.07 6.26 8.42
CA LEU A 203 5.78 6.74 7.95
C LEU A 203 4.63 6.04 8.68
N ALA A 204 4.70 4.72 8.86
CA ALA A 204 3.70 3.97 9.61
C ALA A 204 3.64 4.35 11.10
N VAL A 205 4.79 4.60 11.74
CA VAL A 205 4.85 5.10 13.12
C VAL A 205 4.21 6.48 13.22
N LEU A 206 4.52 7.39 12.30
CA LEU A 206 3.92 8.72 12.24
C LEU A 206 2.40 8.65 12.05
N PHE A 207 1.92 7.83 11.12
CA PHE A 207 0.49 7.62 10.90
C PHE A 207 -0.20 7.02 12.12
N GLY A 208 0.40 6.02 12.77
CA GLY A 208 -0.12 5.45 14.00
C GLY A 208 -0.26 6.50 15.10
N TYR A 209 0.82 7.24 15.37
CA TYR A 209 0.83 8.32 16.37
C TYR A 209 -0.26 9.36 16.09
N GLU A 210 -0.31 9.85 14.86
CA GLU A 210 -1.26 10.87 14.44
C GLU A 210 -2.71 10.36 14.53
N GLN A 211 -2.98 9.14 14.06
CA GLN A 211 -4.29 8.50 14.15
C GLN A 211 -4.78 8.38 15.59
N PHE A 212 -3.92 7.92 16.53
CA PHE A 212 -4.28 7.79 17.94
C PHE A 212 -4.45 9.14 18.64
N LYS A 213 -3.60 10.13 18.33
CA LYS A 213 -3.63 11.44 18.97
C LYS A 213 -4.84 12.28 18.55
N VAL A 214 -5.24 12.22 17.28
CA VAL A 214 -6.22 13.18 16.73
C VAL A 214 -7.49 12.53 16.19
N GLY A 215 -7.53 11.21 16.00
CA GLY A 215 -8.77 10.48 15.71
C GLY A 215 -9.45 10.88 14.39
N TYR A 216 -8.66 11.17 13.36
CA TYR A 216 -9.12 11.77 12.09
C TYR A 216 -10.22 10.99 11.38
N ASN A 217 -10.24 9.67 11.53
CA ASN A 217 -11.15 8.79 10.80
C ASN A 217 -12.59 8.81 11.32
N LEU A 218 -12.80 9.18 12.59
CA LEU A 218 -14.14 9.32 13.20
C LEU A 218 -14.66 10.76 13.18
N LYS A 219 -13.79 11.74 13.43
CA LYS A 219 -14.21 13.11 13.72
C LYS A 219 -14.12 14.06 12.52
N ASN A 220 -13.77 13.56 11.33
CA ASN A 220 -13.47 14.38 10.14
C ASN A 220 -12.46 15.50 10.44
N ASN A 221 -11.56 15.28 11.42
CA ASN A 221 -10.57 16.26 11.84
C ASN A 221 -9.58 16.55 10.69
N PRO A 222 -9.03 17.78 10.63
CA PRO A 222 -8.12 18.20 9.57
C PRO A 222 -6.84 17.36 9.54
N TRP A 223 -6.23 17.17 8.37
CA TRP A 223 -5.17 16.18 8.15
C TRP A 223 -3.98 16.26 9.14
N PRO A 224 -3.40 15.12 9.55
CA PRO A 224 -2.07 15.01 10.19
C PRO A 224 -0.84 15.52 9.41
N LYS A 225 -0.47 16.80 9.59
CA LYS A 225 0.49 17.49 8.70
C LYS A 225 1.85 16.80 8.61
N ILE A 226 2.25 15.99 9.59
CA ILE A 226 3.60 15.42 9.67
C ILE A 226 3.73 14.25 8.71
N SER A 227 2.86 13.23 8.80
CA SER A 227 2.90 12.07 7.91
C SER A 227 2.76 12.43 6.43
N PHE A 228 1.94 13.43 6.08
CA PHE A 228 1.84 13.87 4.69
C PHE A 228 3.14 14.48 4.16
N ARG A 229 3.76 15.37 4.96
CA ARG A 229 5.03 15.98 4.58
C ARG A 229 6.13 14.93 4.48
N PHE A 230 6.14 13.98 5.40
CA PHE A 230 7.09 12.88 5.39
C PHE A 230 6.92 11.98 4.17
N LEU A 231 5.69 11.72 3.73
CA LEU A 231 5.43 10.98 2.49
C LEU A 231 6.09 11.64 1.28
N TRP A 232 6.05 12.96 1.17
CA TRP A 232 6.75 13.68 0.10
C TRP A 232 8.27 13.56 0.22
N ILE A 233 8.81 13.53 1.44
CA ILE A 233 10.23 13.24 1.66
C ILE A 233 10.56 11.84 1.11
N THR A 234 9.74 10.82 1.41
CA THR A 234 9.92 9.46 0.86
C THR A 234 9.91 9.46 -0.66
N VAL A 235 8.95 10.13 -1.29
CA VAL A 235 8.85 10.21 -2.76
C VAL A 235 10.07 10.91 -3.36
N VAL A 236 10.48 12.05 -2.81
CA VAL A 236 11.64 12.81 -3.31
C VAL A 236 12.93 12.01 -3.14
N LEU A 237 13.13 11.35 -1.99
CA LEU A 237 14.29 10.49 -1.77
C LEU A 237 14.33 9.33 -2.77
N GLY A 238 13.19 8.68 -3.03
CA GLY A 238 13.09 7.64 -4.06
C GLY A 238 13.52 8.15 -5.43
N LEU A 239 12.97 9.30 -5.87
CA LEU A 239 13.31 9.89 -7.17
C LEU A 239 14.78 10.30 -7.30
N VAL A 240 15.43 10.70 -6.21
CA VAL A 240 16.85 11.11 -6.21
C VAL A 240 17.79 9.90 -6.16
N LEU A 241 17.45 8.88 -5.39
CA LEU A 241 18.32 7.72 -5.17
C LEU A 241 18.23 6.69 -6.29
N VAL A 242 17.08 6.59 -6.96
CA VAL A 242 16.86 5.65 -8.07
C VAL A 242 17.90 5.81 -9.19
N PRO A 243 18.17 7.02 -9.74
CA PRO A 243 19.18 7.19 -10.78
C PRO A 243 20.58 6.77 -10.32
N ILE A 244 20.88 6.94 -9.03
CA ILE A 244 22.17 6.56 -8.43
C ILE A 244 22.28 5.03 -8.35
N SER A 245 21.18 4.35 -8.02
CA SER A 245 21.14 2.88 -7.97
C SER A 245 21.19 2.25 -9.37
N LEU A 246 20.49 2.83 -10.34
CA LEU A 246 20.53 2.37 -11.74
C LEU A 246 21.95 2.44 -12.34
N GLN A 247 22.75 3.44 -11.98
CA GLN A 247 24.17 3.53 -12.38
C GLN A 247 25.07 2.45 -11.77
N GLY A 248 24.64 1.80 -10.68
CA GLY A 248 25.33 0.67 -10.07
C GLY A 248 24.80 -0.70 -10.48
N ILE A 249 23.62 -0.75 -11.12
CA ILE A 249 22.97 -1.98 -11.62
C ILE A 249 23.37 -2.28 -13.07
N ILE A 250 23.69 -1.25 -13.87
CA ILE A 250 24.22 -1.42 -15.22
C ILE A 250 25.76 -1.59 -15.11
N PRO A 251 26.33 -2.78 -15.40
CA PRO A 251 27.77 -2.98 -15.43
C PRO A 251 28.47 -2.18 -16.53
#